data_AF-A0A0A9DE81-F1
#
_entry.id   AF-A0A0A9DE81-F1
#
_cell.length_a   1.000
_cell.length_b   1.000
_cell.length_c   1.000
_cell.angle_alpha   90.00
_cell.angle_beta   90.00
_cell.angle_gamma   90.00
#
_symmetry.space_group_name_H-M   'P 1'
#
loop_
_entity.id
_entity.type
_entity.pdbx_description
1 polymer ?
#
loop_
_entity_poly.entity_id
_entity_poly.type
_entity_poly.pdbx_seq_one_letter_code
_entity_poly.pdbx_strand_id
1 'polypeptide(L)'
;MSFLLRGTIAQQLFKWSQGRESTLSTNLLAEIPPEIELSDYRRLPSSGCESPTGLLHGEDLKAELILELDIFFERLYEYFCAKGLRCIIIKWIIEILNVTFMVFAIGFFLFVDWGALGHLKCGVEALELGEKSCDLMKVIKSDPLVPFTFVKLITIGSMVILMTYGIINFVKFFVKLRSTINVRDFYYNCLKVTDLEIQTISWPKVVEKVVLLQKSRQLCVVKDLSEHDIIMRIMRKENYLIGMVNKGIIAFPIPCWLPGVGPTVSSRAHGRKSFLMLPKTLEWTLNWCIFQSMFDSKFCVRKDFLTSPSVLKKRLVFVGIAMLFLSPILVIFPLVYMFLRHAEEFYNHPSTASSRRWSNLSRWILREYNEVEHFFRHRMNNCTVQSLNYLKQFPTPLISIIAKFISFIFGGLAGIFIILGFLGESILEGHVFGRNLFWYTVVFGTIATVSRKVVADELQVIDPEGAMSLVVQQTHYMPKRWRGRESSELVRKEFETLFQYTITVLLEEMASIFITPYLLIFVIPKRTNDILRFISEFTVYVDGVGDVCSLSLFDFRRHGNRNYGSPLDAARDVRSSQGKMEKSLLSFQSTYTSWEPSQI
;
A
#
# COMPACT_ATOMS: atom_id res chain seq x y z
N MET A 1 -51.27 38.16 27.96
CA MET A 1 -51.48 38.69 26.60
C MET A 1 -51.28 37.52 25.63
N SER A 2 -52.16 36.52 25.48
CA SER A 2 -53.58 36.49 25.12
C SER A 2 -53.91 37.24 23.82
N PHE A 3 -53.93 36.49 22.71
CA PHE A 3 -55.13 36.38 21.88
C PHE A 3 -55.18 34.99 21.23
N LEU A 4 -56.38 34.45 21.19
CA LEU A 4 -56.77 33.07 20.91
C LEU A 4 -57.83 33.13 19.80
N LEU A 5 -57.98 32.01 19.09
CA LEU A 5 -59.24 31.35 18.67
C LEU A 5 -59.64 31.21 17.18
N ARG A 6 -60.08 29.96 16.90
CA ARG A 6 -60.91 29.35 15.83
C ARG A 6 -60.18 28.73 14.63
N GLY A 7 -60.38 27.47 14.23
CA GLY A 7 -61.23 26.37 14.74
C GLY A 7 -61.33 25.19 13.74
N THR A 8 -61.29 23.96 14.28
CA THR A 8 -62.06 22.73 13.94
C THR A 8 -61.85 21.87 12.66
N ILE A 9 -61.40 20.61 12.91
CA ILE A 9 -61.96 19.27 12.50
C ILE A 9 -61.82 18.77 11.05
N ALA A 10 -61.03 17.69 10.84
CA ALA A 10 -61.52 16.33 10.51
C ALA A 10 -60.35 15.37 10.13
N GLN A 11 -60.32 14.20 10.76
CA GLN A 11 -59.48 13.04 10.42
C GLN A 11 -60.10 12.25 9.26
N GLN A 12 -59.28 11.58 8.43
CA GLN A 12 -59.43 10.14 8.16
C GLN A 12 -58.24 9.55 7.38
N LEU A 13 -57.68 8.48 7.95
CA LEU A 13 -56.89 7.45 7.28
C LEU A 13 -57.75 6.76 6.20
N PHE A 14 -57.14 6.21 5.15
CA PHE A 14 -57.36 4.79 4.78
C PHE A 14 -56.25 4.24 3.88
N LYS A 15 -56.05 2.93 3.97
CA LYS A 15 -54.86 2.12 3.70
C LYS A 15 -55.28 0.95 2.79
N TRP A 16 -54.37 0.48 1.92
CA TRP A 16 -54.37 -0.86 1.25
C TRP A 16 -55.44 -1.12 0.17
N SER A 17 -55.31 -2.04 -0.81
CA SER A 17 -54.50 -3.26 -0.99
C SER A 17 -54.30 -3.68 -2.47
N GLN A 18 -53.47 -4.71 -2.66
CA GLN A 18 -53.13 -5.44 -3.90
C GLN A 18 -54.30 -6.15 -4.64
N GLY A 19 -54.12 -6.32 -5.95
CA GLY A 19 -54.21 -7.61 -6.68
C GLY A 19 -55.51 -7.92 -7.44
N ARG A 20 -55.43 -8.16 -8.77
CA ARG A 20 -55.76 -9.44 -9.46
C ARG A 20 -55.62 -9.36 -10.99
N GLU A 21 -55.36 -10.53 -11.57
CA GLU A 21 -55.13 -10.87 -12.98
C GLU A 21 -56.38 -10.94 -13.89
N SER A 22 -56.11 -11.00 -15.19
CA SER A 22 -56.67 -11.92 -16.22
C SER A 22 -57.59 -11.37 -17.35
N THR A 23 -57.01 -11.46 -18.57
CA THR A 23 -57.50 -12.08 -19.82
C THR A 23 -58.68 -11.53 -20.67
N LEU A 24 -58.34 -11.40 -21.98
CA LEU A 24 -59.02 -11.95 -23.19
C LEU A 24 -59.86 -11.03 -24.11
N SER A 25 -59.34 -10.80 -25.33
CA SER A 25 -60.03 -10.83 -26.66
C SER A 25 -59.04 -10.36 -27.76
N THR A 26 -58.30 -11.22 -28.50
CA THR A 26 -58.62 -11.93 -29.76
C THR A 26 -59.04 -11.09 -30.99
N ASN A 27 -58.23 -11.25 -32.05
CA ASN A 27 -58.53 -11.27 -33.49
C ASN A 27 -58.31 -10.01 -34.37
N LEU A 28 -57.26 -10.05 -35.19
CA LEU A 28 -57.36 -9.91 -36.67
C LEU A 28 -56.11 -10.53 -37.35
N LEU A 29 -56.36 -11.32 -38.40
CA LEU A 29 -55.46 -12.24 -39.13
C LEU A 29 -55.13 -11.72 -40.54
N ALA A 30 -54.09 -12.34 -41.15
CA ALA A 30 -53.68 -12.38 -42.57
C ALA A 30 -52.80 -11.19 -43.05
N GLU A 31 -51.71 -11.34 -43.81
CA GLU A 31 -51.36 -12.30 -44.89
C GLU A 31 -49.85 -12.71 -44.98
N ILE A 32 -49.59 -13.92 -45.50
CA ILE A 32 -48.33 -14.56 -46.04
C ILE A 32 -48.77 -15.17 -47.40
N PRO A 33 -48.02 -15.28 -48.56
CA PRO A 33 -46.68 -15.91 -48.78
C PRO A 33 -45.91 -15.35 -50.04
N PRO A 34 -44.88 -15.99 -50.71
CA PRO A 34 -44.28 -17.32 -50.53
C PRO A 34 -42.73 -17.45 -50.55
N GLU A 35 -42.34 -18.70 -50.29
CA GLU A 35 -41.03 -19.36 -50.13
C GLU A 35 -40.12 -19.37 -51.36
N ILE A 36 -38.80 -19.56 -51.11
CA ILE A 36 -37.96 -20.57 -51.80
C ILE A 36 -37.08 -21.26 -50.75
N GLU A 37 -37.17 -22.59 -50.72
CA GLU A 37 -36.56 -23.57 -49.80
C GLU A 37 -35.12 -23.99 -50.15
N LEU A 38 -34.44 -24.64 -49.18
CA LEU A 38 -33.81 -26.00 -49.19
C LEU A 38 -32.64 -26.02 -48.17
N SER A 39 -32.81 -26.62 -46.98
CA SER A 39 -32.42 -28.02 -46.62
C SER A 39 -30.92 -28.28 -46.80
N ASP A 40 -30.11 -28.61 -45.79
CA ASP A 40 -30.15 -29.82 -44.98
C ASP A 40 -29.20 -29.65 -43.77
N TYR A 41 -29.61 -30.05 -42.57
CA TYR A 41 -28.83 -30.98 -41.72
C TYR A 41 -29.68 -31.42 -40.53
N ARG A 42 -30.14 -32.66 -40.67
CA ARG A 42 -30.97 -33.47 -39.77
C ARG A 42 -30.29 -33.74 -38.41
N ARG A 43 -31.11 -33.69 -37.36
CA ARG A 43 -31.01 -34.61 -36.20
C ARG A 43 -30.96 -36.06 -36.67
N LEU A 44 -30.21 -36.92 -35.98
CA LEU A 44 -30.39 -38.38 -35.79
C LEU A 44 -29.36 -38.82 -34.70
N PRO A 45 -29.38 -40.05 -34.13
CA PRO A 45 -30.34 -40.56 -33.15
C PRO A 45 -29.66 -41.25 -31.94
N SER A 46 -30.43 -41.69 -30.96
CA SER A 46 -30.02 -42.66 -29.93
C SER A 46 -30.24 -44.11 -30.39
N SER A 47 -29.19 -44.90 -30.53
CA SER A 47 -29.18 -46.36 -30.31
C SER A 47 -27.75 -46.89 -30.29
N GLY A 48 -27.46 -47.80 -29.35
CA GLY A 48 -26.12 -48.31 -29.10
C GLY A 48 -25.48 -49.05 -30.28
N CYS A 49 -24.16 -48.95 -30.35
CA CYS A 49 -23.31 -49.99 -30.86
C CYS A 49 -21.94 -49.83 -30.19
N GLU A 50 -21.47 -50.93 -29.61
CA GLU A 50 -20.17 -51.08 -28.98
C GLU A 50 -19.05 -50.58 -29.91
N SER A 51 -18.06 -49.90 -29.33
CA SER A 51 -16.78 -49.64 -29.99
C SER A 51 -15.67 -49.70 -28.95
N PRO A 52 -14.49 -50.18 -29.38
CA PRO A 52 -13.66 -51.06 -28.58
C PRO A 52 -12.87 -50.30 -27.54
N THR A 53 -13.06 -50.67 -26.28
CA THR A 53 -12.13 -50.38 -25.20
C THR A 53 -10.88 -51.24 -25.43
N GLY A 54 -9.96 -50.75 -26.24
CA GLY A 54 -8.70 -51.44 -26.50
C GLY A 54 -7.84 -50.62 -27.45
N LEU A 55 -6.66 -50.21 -26.97
CA LEU A 55 -5.66 -49.36 -27.63
C LEU A 55 -5.95 -47.86 -27.60
N LEU A 56 -5.69 -47.23 -26.45
CA LEU A 56 -4.76 -46.10 -26.31
C LEU A 56 -4.44 -45.95 -24.83
N HIS A 57 -3.53 -46.79 -24.33
CA HIS A 57 -2.85 -46.54 -23.08
C HIS A 57 -1.60 -45.71 -23.41
N GLY A 58 -1.59 -44.45 -22.98
CA GLY A 58 -0.40 -43.60 -23.08
C GLY A 58 -0.75 -42.13 -23.02
N GLU A 59 -0.71 -41.56 -21.81
CA GLU A 59 -0.84 -40.13 -21.49
C GLU A 59 -2.25 -39.56 -21.45
N ASP A 60 -3.05 -40.02 -20.47
CA ASP A 60 -4.01 -39.12 -19.83
C ASP A 60 -3.22 -37.97 -19.17
N LEU A 61 -3.02 -36.89 -19.93
CA LEU A 61 -2.71 -35.58 -19.41
C LEU A 61 -3.75 -35.28 -18.32
N LYS A 62 -3.39 -35.46 -17.04
CA LYS A 62 -4.22 -35.06 -15.90
C LYS A 62 -4.48 -33.56 -16.00
N ALA A 63 -5.56 -33.18 -16.66
CA ALA A 63 -6.07 -31.83 -16.73
C ALA A 63 -6.67 -31.50 -15.37
N GLU A 64 -5.85 -30.96 -14.47
CA GLU A 64 -6.32 -30.36 -13.23
C GLU A 64 -6.81 -28.96 -13.58
N LEU A 65 -8.09 -28.84 -13.95
CA LEU A 65 -8.68 -27.55 -14.32
C LEU A 65 -8.76 -26.65 -13.09
N ILE A 66 -7.75 -25.81 -12.91
CA ILE A 66 -7.74 -24.80 -11.85
C ILE A 66 -8.69 -23.67 -12.27
N LEU A 67 -9.89 -23.65 -11.67
CA LEU A 67 -10.98 -22.72 -11.99
C LEU A 67 -10.60 -21.23 -11.84
N GLU A 68 -9.61 -20.89 -11.01
CA GLU A 68 -9.16 -19.50 -10.78
C GLU A 68 -7.63 -19.39 -10.84
N LEU A 69 -7.11 -19.27 -12.06
CA LEU A 69 -5.66 -19.29 -12.31
C LEU A 69 -4.91 -18.08 -11.74
N ASP A 70 -5.52 -16.89 -11.72
CA ASP A 70 -4.86 -15.69 -11.17
C ASP A 70 -4.66 -15.81 -9.66
N ILE A 71 -5.68 -16.27 -8.92
CA ILE A 71 -5.58 -16.48 -7.47
C ILE A 71 -4.57 -17.59 -7.17
N PHE A 72 -4.51 -18.62 -8.01
CA PHE A 72 -3.50 -19.65 -7.89
C PHE A 72 -2.07 -19.09 -8.03
N PHE A 73 -1.78 -18.30 -9.06
CA PHE A 73 -0.45 -17.71 -9.24
C PHE A 73 -0.11 -16.66 -8.19
N GLU A 74 -1.08 -15.87 -7.74
CA GLU A 74 -0.90 -14.95 -6.61
C GLU A 74 -0.50 -15.72 -5.35
N ARG A 75 -1.18 -16.83 -5.03
CA ARG A 75 -0.85 -17.67 -3.87
C ARG A 75 0.48 -18.39 -4.02
N LEU A 76 0.82 -18.84 -5.23
CA LEU A 76 2.11 -19.43 -5.55
C LEU A 76 3.24 -18.43 -5.26
N TYR A 77 3.08 -17.20 -5.74
CA TYR A 77 4.03 -16.10 -5.49
C TYR A 77 4.11 -15.70 -4.02
N GLU A 78 2.97 -15.61 -3.31
CA GLU A 78 2.94 -15.33 -1.88
C GLU A 78 3.67 -16.41 -1.07
N TYR A 79 3.50 -17.68 -1.43
CA TYR A 79 4.18 -18.81 -0.78
C TYR A 79 5.70 -18.72 -0.94
N PHE A 80 6.16 -18.42 -2.15
CA PHE A 80 7.58 -18.17 -2.44
C PHE A 80 8.13 -17.00 -1.62
N CYS A 81 7.44 -15.86 -1.61
CA CYS A 81 7.88 -14.67 -0.89
C CYS A 81 7.93 -14.88 0.62
N ALA A 82 7.03 -15.71 1.15
CA ALA A 82 7.00 -16.06 2.57
C ALA A 82 7.97 -17.18 2.96
N LYS A 83 8.74 -17.73 2.02
CA LYS A 83 9.82 -18.69 2.25
C LYS A 83 9.37 -20.03 2.86
N GLY A 84 8.16 -20.46 2.50
CA GLY A 84 7.63 -21.79 2.85
C GLY A 84 6.61 -21.81 3.99
N LEU A 85 6.00 -22.98 4.23
CA LEU A 85 4.84 -23.12 5.13
C LEU A 85 5.16 -22.76 6.58
N ARG A 86 6.32 -23.18 7.10
CA ARG A 86 6.72 -22.91 8.50
C ARG A 86 6.85 -21.42 8.77
N CYS A 87 7.52 -20.70 7.87
CA CYS A 87 7.69 -19.25 7.96
C CYS A 87 6.34 -18.53 7.87
N ILE A 88 5.44 -18.99 7.00
CA ILE A 88 4.06 -18.51 6.92
C ILE A 88 3.39 -18.67 8.30
N ILE A 89 3.26 -19.89 8.81
CA ILE A 89 2.54 -20.17 10.07
C ILE A 89 3.10 -19.32 11.23
N ILE A 90 4.43 -19.27 11.38
CA ILE A 90 5.08 -18.47 12.43
C ILE A 90 4.75 -16.99 12.27
N LYS A 91 4.82 -16.44 11.05
CA LYS A 91 4.46 -15.05 10.78
C LYS A 91 3.01 -14.75 11.19
N TRP A 92 2.07 -15.63 10.86
CA TRP A 92 0.66 -15.47 11.26
C TRP A 92 0.47 -15.51 12.78
N ILE A 93 1.15 -16.43 13.48
CA ILE A 93 1.12 -16.49 14.96
C ILE A 93 1.62 -15.17 15.55
N ILE A 94 2.75 -14.66 15.06
CA ILE A 94 3.32 -13.39 15.51
C ILE A 94 2.38 -12.22 15.21
N GLU A 95 1.72 -12.19 14.05
CA GLU A 95 0.74 -11.15 13.71
C GLU A 95 -0.45 -11.14 14.68
N ILE A 96 -0.98 -12.31 15.07
CA ILE A 96 -2.07 -12.41 16.06
C ILE A 96 -1.60 -11.97 17.45
N LEU A 97 -0.39 -12.39 17.87
CA LEU A 97 0.22 -11.97 19.13
C LEU A 97 0.42 -10.45 19.16
N ASN A 98 0.87 -9.86 18.06
CA ASN A 98 1.04 -8.41 17.94
C ASN A 98 -0.30 -7.67 18.06
N VAL A 99 -1.36 -8.10 17.37
CA VAL A 99 -2.69 -7.48 17.49
C VAL A 99 -3.20 -7.58 18.94
N THR A 100 -3.01 -8.73 19.56
CA THR A 100 -3.42 -8.99 20.95
C THR A 100 -2.67 -8.06 21.92
N PHE A 101 -1.34 -7.99 21.79
CA PHE A 101 -0.50 -7.08 22.57
C PHE A 101 -0.92 -5.61 22.39
N MET A 102 -1.26 -5.20 21.17
CA MET A 102 -1.70 -3.84 20.88
C MET A 102 -3.04 -3.49 21.56
N VAL A 103 -3.98 -4.44 21.61
CA VAL A 103 -5.24 -4.25 22.37
C VAL A 103 -4.94 -4.07 23.86
N PHE A 104 -4.04 -4.87 24.43
CA PHE A 104 -3.62 -4.72 25.82
C PHE A 104 -2.91 -3.38 26.08
N ALA A 105 -2.01 -2.96 25.20
CA ALA A 105 -1.30 -1.70 25.31
C ALA A 105 -2.25 -0.48 25.24
N ILE A 106 -3.25 -0.52 24.36
CA ILE A 106 -4.30 0.51 24.30
C ILE A 106 -5.15 0.47 25.57
N GLY A 107 -5.51 -0.73 26.05
CA GLY A 107 -6.23 -0.92 27.30
C GLY A 107 -5.48 -0.33 28.51
N PHE A 108 -4.16 -0.46 28.56
CA PHE A 108 -3.33 0.10 29.64
C PHE A 108 -3.56 1.60 29.84
N PHE A 109 -3.74 2.38 28.77
CA PHE A 109 -4.05 3.81 28.86
C PHE A 109 -5.38 4.12 29.58
N LEU A 110 -6.33 3.17 29.62
CA LEU A 110 -7.60 3.31 30.34
C LEU A 110 -7.45 3.02 31.85
N PHE A 111 -6.56 2.09 32.23
CA PHE A 111 -6.39 1.66 33.61
C PHE A 111 -5.50 2.60 34.44
N VAL A 112 -4.59 3.33 33.79
CA VAL A 112 -3.66 4.25 34.46
C VAL A 112 -4.31 5.62 34.70
N ASP A 113 -4.24 6.11 35.94
CA ASP A 113 -4.56 7.50 36.23
C ASP A 113 -3.40 8.45 35.92
N TRP A 114 -3.38 8.96 34.69
CA TRP A 114 -2.35 9.91 34.24
C TRP A 114 -2.34 11.22 35.05
N GLY A 115 -3.49 11.63 35.61
CA GLY A 115 -3.55 12.81 36.47
C GLY A 115 -2.88 12.55 37.81
N ALA A 116 -3.24 11.44 38.47
CA ALA A 116 -2.59 11.04 39.72
C ALA A 116 -1.09 10.77 39.54
N LEU A 117 -0.68 10.16 38.41
CA LEU A 117 0.72 9.90 38.08
C LEU A 117 1.53 11.19 37.90
N GLY A 118 0.96 12.22 37.26
CA GLY A 118 1.62 13.51 37.05
C GLY A 118 1.80 14.31 38.34
N HIS A 119 0.90 14.13 39.32
CA HIS A 119 0.98 14.75 40.64
C HIS A 119 1.68 13.89 41.69
N LEU A 120 2.03 12.63 41.35
CA LEU A 120 2.74 11.73 42.25
C LEU A 120 4.20 12.21 42.41
N LYS A 121 4.51 12.77 43.58
CA LYS A 121 5.88 13.12 43.95
C LYS A 121 6.52 11.93 44.64
N CYS A 122 7.59 11.39 44.05
CA CYS A 122 8.33 10.25 44.59
C CYS A 122 9.79 10.61 44.85
N GLY A 123 10.37 10.06 45.91
CA GLY A 123 11.76 10.29 46.30
C GLY A 123 11.91 11.36 47.38
N VAL A 124 12.97 12.16 47.32
CA VAL A 124 13.36 13.12 48.37
C VAL A 124 12.27 14.18 48.62
N GLU A 125 11.49 14.56 47.59
CA GLU A 125 10.34 15.46 47.75
C GLU A 125 9.19 14.87 48.60
N ALA A 126 9.02 13.54 48.63
CA ALA A 126 8.03 12.89 49.50
C ALA A 126 8.53 12.79 50.96
N LEU A 127 9.85 12.67 51.14
CA LEU A 127 10.52 12.67 52.44
C LEU A 127 10.46 14.04 53.12
N GLU A 128 10.55 15.14 52.37
CA GLU A 128 10.39 16.51 52.89
C GLU A 128 8.94 16.82 53.31
N LEU A 129 7.94 16.16 52.72
CA LEU A 129 6.52 16.32 53.03
C LEU A 129 5.98 15.32 54.08
N GLY A 130 6.83 14.43 54.60
CA GLY A 130 6.46 13.48 55.66
C GLY A 130 5.48 12.38 55.24
N GLU A 131 5.29 12.16 53.93
CA GLU A 131 4.32 11.19 53.41
C GLU A 131 5.03 9.89 52.96
N LYS A 132 4.48 8.74 53.35
CA LYS A 132 5.11 7.42 53.14
C LYS A 132 5.19 7.02 51.67
N SER A 133 6.25 6.25 51.39
CA SER A 133 6.55 5.40 50.21
C SER A 133 5.51 5.43 49.09
N CYS A 134 5.93 5.92 47.92
CA CYS A 134 5.13 5.92 46.69
C CYS A 134 4.48 4.57 46.40
N ASP A 135 3.20 4.47 46.74
CA ASP A 135 2.41 3.27 46.48
C ASP A 135 1.84 3.38 45.06
N LEU A 136 2.62 2.88 44.09
CA LEU A 136 2.26 2.87 42.68
C LEU A 136 0.94 2.10 42.42
N MET A 137 0.54 1.24 43.36
CA MET A 137 -0.74 0.51 43.33
C MET A 137 -1.95 1.46 43.36
N LYS A 138 -1.84 2.64 44.00
CA LYS A 138 -2.91 3.65 44.04
C LYS A 138 -3.12 4.38 42.70
N VAL A 139 -2.17 4.26 41.76
CA VAL A 139 -2.24 4.89 40.43
C VAL A 139 -3.11 4.07 39.46
N ILE A 140 -3.37 2.80 39.79
CA ILE A 140 -4.27 1.94 39.01
C ILE A 140 -5.71 2.22 39.45
N LYS A 141 -6.55 2.66 38.51
CA LYS A 141 -7.97 2.93 38.80
C LYS A 141 -8.71 1.62 39.10
N SER A 142 -9.38 1.56 40.25
CA SER A 142 -10.32 0.48 40.57
C SER A 142 -11.53 0.48 39.62
N ASP A 143 -12.00 1.68 39.22
CA ASP A 143 -13.09 1.88 38.25
C ASP A 143 -12.63 2.68 37.03
N PRO A 144 -12.07 2.04 35.98
CA PRO A 144 -11.49 2.75 34.83
C PRO A 144 -12.55 3.47 33.96
N LEU A 145 -13.82 3.08 34.03
CA LEU A 145 -14.89 3.57 33.15
C LEU A 145 -15.60 4.83 33.66
N VAL A 146 -15.49 5.16 34.96
CA VAL A 146 -16.20 6.30 35.57
C VAL A 146 -15.23 7.45 35.86
N PRO A 147 -15.56 8.73 35.54
CA PRO A 147 -16.64 9.16 34.65
C PRO A 147 -16.36 8.77 33.18
N PHE A 148 -17.42 8.60 32.40
CA PHE A 148 -17.33 8.21 30.99
C PHE A 148 -17.05 9.43 30.10
N THR A 149 -15.81 9.59 29.67
CA THR A 149 -15.38 10.70 28.80
C THR A 149 -15.37 10.28 27.33
N PHE A 150 -15.53 11.23 26.41
CA PHE A 150 -15.42 11.00 24.96
C PHE A 150 -14.11 10.29 24.56
N VAL A 151 -12.99 10.61 25.19
CA VAL A 151 -11.70 9.92 24.97
C VAL A 151 -11.80 8.43 25.31
N LYS A 152 -12.44 8.07 26.43
CA LYS A 152 -12.66 6.66 26.81
C LYS A 152 -13.57 5.94 25.80
N LEU A 153 -14.60 6.62 25.29
CA LEU A 153 -15.46 6.06 24.23
C LEU A 153 -14.65 5.73 22.95
N ILE A 154 -13.79 6.65 22.50
CA ILE A 154 -12.94 6.42 21.33
C ILE A 154 -11.96 5.27 21.59
N THR A 155 -11.32 5.23 22.77
CA THR A 155 -10.38 4.17 23.13
C THR A 155 -11.06 2.79 23.22
N ILE A 156 -12.26 2.71 23.80
CA ILE A 156 -13.05 1.46 23.81
C ILE A 156 -13.44 1.09 22.39
N GLY A 157 -13.88 2.05 21.58
CA GLY A 157 -14.18 1.84 20.16
C GLY A 157 -12.98 1.27 19.39
N SER A 158 -11.77 1.76 19.65
CA SER A 158 -10.56 1.29 18.97
C SER A 158 -10.18 -0.12 19.39
N MET A 159 -10.33 -0.45 20.67
CA MET A 159 -10.17 -1.82 21.17
C MET A 159 -11.17 -2.79 20.53
N VAL A 160 -12.45 -2.42 20.42
CA VAL A 160 -13.48 -3.26 19.77
C VAL A 160 -13.18 -3.50 18.30
N ILE A 161 -12.77 -2.45 17.56
CA ILE A 161 -12.38 -2.59 16.15
C ILE A 161 -11.16 -3.50 16.00
N LEU A 162 -10.13 -3.33 16.84
CA LEU A 162 -8.92 -4.15 16.79
C LEU A 162 -9.18 -5.61 17.17
N MET A 163 -10.03 -5.86 18.17
CA MET A 163 -10.45 -7.20 18.56
C MET A 163 -11.22 -7.87 17.43
N THR A 164 -12.16 -7.15 16.81
CA THR A 164 -12.91 -7.64 15.64
C THR A 164 -11.97 -7.95 14.47
N TYR A 165 -11.00 -7.07 14.20
CA TYR A 165 -9.96 -7.30 13.20
C TYR A 165 -9.11 -8.54 13.51
N GLY A 166 -8.71 -8.73 14.77
CA GLY A 166 -7.99 -9.91 15.23
C GLY A 166 -8.77 -11.20 15.00
N ILE A 167 -10.06 -11.22 15.33
CA ILE A 167 -10.97 -12.35 15.08
C ILE A 167 -11.11 -12.63 13.58
N ILE A 168 -11.32 -11.59 12.77
CA ILE A 168 -11.42 -11.73 11.31
C ILE A 168 -10.12 -12.33 10.74
N ASN A 169 -8.95 -11.87 11.20
CA ASN A 169 -7.66 -12.41 10.76
C ASN A 169 -7.45 -13.84 11.21
N PHE A 170 -7.87 -14.19 12.42
CA PHE A 170 -7.84 -15.56 12.92
C PHE A 170 -8.71 -16.49 12.06
N VAL A 171 -9.94 -16.09 11.72
CA VAL A 171 -10.81 -16.88 10.83
C VAL A 171 -10.21 -16.97 9.42
N LYS A 172 -9.71 -15.85 8.88
CA LYS A 172 -9.03 -15.83 7.57
C LYS A 172 -7.83 -16.76 7.53
N PHE A 173 -7.10 -16.90 8.64
CA PHE A 173 -5.97 -17.82 8.74
C PHE A 173 -6.41 -19.27 8.48
N PHE A 174 -7.50 -19.76 9.12
CA PHE A 174 -7.97 -21.13 8.88
C PHE A 174 -8.44 -21.34 7.44
N VAL A 175 -9.14 -20.35 6.87
CA VAL A 175 -9.57 -20.42 5.46
C VAL A 175 -8.36 -20.45 4.53
N LYS A 176 -7.35 -19.60 4.78
CA LYS A 176 -6.15 -19.51 3.95
C LYS A 176 -5.23 -20.72 4.12
N LEU A 177 -5.18 -21.33 5.31
CA LEU A 177 -4.32 -22.47 5.62
C LEU A 177 -4.57 -23.65 4.66
N ARG A 178 -5.84 -23.98 4.40
CA ARG A 178 -6.19 -25.05 3.45
C ARG A 178 -5.60 -24.78 2.07
N SER A 179 -5.73 -23.57 1.57
CA SER A 179 -5.16 -23.24 0.26
C SER A 179 -3.63 -23.21 0.27
N THR A 180 -3.01 -22.77 1.36
CA THR A 180 -1.54 -22.76 1.48
C THR A 180 -0.98 -24.17 1.46
N ILE A 181 -1.68 -25.13 2.08
CA ILE A 181 -1.31 -26.56 2.02
C ILE A 181 -1.42 -27.08 0.59
N ASN A 182 -2.49 -26.76 -0.14
CA ASN A 182 -2.60 -27.14 -1.56
C ASN A 182 -1.44 -26.59 -2.41
N VAL A 183 -1.02 -25.35 -2.15
CA VAL A 183 0.13 -24.74 -2.83
C VAL A 183 1.44 -25.43 -2.45
N ARG A 184 1.63 -25.78 -1.18
CA ARG A 184 2.78 -26.59 -0.75
C ARG A 184 2.80 -27.92 -1.49
N ASP A 185 1.67 -28.61 -1.55
CA ASP A 185 1.57 -29.91 -2.23
C ASP A 185 1.86 -29.77 -3.73
N PHE A 186 1.48 -28.65 -4.36
CA PHE A 186 1.88 -28.32 -5.73
C PHE A 186 3.41 -28.13 -5.87
N TYR A 187 4.05 -27.40 -4.96
CA TYR A 187 5.51 -27.24 -4.95
C TYR A 187 6.24 -28.59 -4.82
N TYR A 188 5.81 -29.42 -3.87
CA TYR A 188 6.44 -30.72 -3.60
C TYR A 188 6.15 -31.75 -4.70
N ASN A 189 4.88 -31.91 -5.08
CA ASN A 189 4.48 -33.00 -5.97
C ASN A 189 4.68 -32.66 -7.44
N CYS A 190 4.40 -31.42 -7.85
CA CYS A 190 4.43 -31.00 -9.25
C CYS A 190 5.75 -30.34 -9.63
N LEU A 191 6.20 -29.33 -8.88
CA LEU A 191 7.45 -28.61 -9.20
C LEU A 191 8.72 -29.32 -8.71
N LYS A 192 8.57 -30.35 -7.86
CA LYS A 192 9.66 -31.07 -7.20
C LYS A 192 10.64 -30.11 -6.52
N VAL A 193 10.09 -29.16 -5.74
CA VAL A 193 10.87 -28.23 -4.94
C VAL A 193 10.48 -28.40 -3.47
N THR A 194 11.50 -28.62 -2.63
CA THR A 194 11.30 -28.76 -1.18
C THR A 194 11.26 -27.39 -0.49
N ASP A 195 10.68 -27.32 0.72
CA ASP A 195 10.62 -26.06 1.50
C ASP A 195 12.00 -25.46 1.80
N LEU A 196 13.06 -26.28 1.89
CA LEU A 196 14.43 -25.80 2.07
C LEU A 196 14.99 -25.16 0.79
N GLU A 197 14.73 -25.78 -0.36
CA GLU A 197 15.14 -25.24 -1.67
C GLU A 197 14.39 -23.95 -2.02
N ILE A 198 13.13 -23.79 -1.57
CA ILE A 198 12.37 -22.55 -1.76
C ILE A 198 13.07 -21.33 -1.15
N GLN A 199 13.89 -21.54 -0.11
CA GLN A 199 14.61 -20.45 0.53
C GLN A 199 15.70 -19.87 -0.37
N THR A 200 16.35 -20.72 -1.17
CA THR A 200 17.54 -20.39 -1.98
C THR A 200 17.25 -20.24 -3.48
N ILE A 201 16.17 -20.84 -3.99
CA ILE A 201 15.81 -20.75 -5.41
C ILE A 201 15.40 -19.32 -5.78
N SER A 202 15.74 -18.90 -7.00
CA SER A 202 15.31 -17.61 -7.55
C SER A 202 13.90 -17.72 -8.13
N TRP A 203 13.13 -16.63 -8.05
CA TRP A 203 11.78 -16.58 -8.61
C TRP A 203 11.71 -16.91 -10.11
N PRO A 204 12.61 -16.42 -10.98
CA PRO A 204 12.56 -16.74 -12.41
C PRO A 204 12.70 -18.23 -12.68
N LYS A 205 13.51 -18.95 -11.89
CA LYS A 205 13.64 -20.42 -11.98
C LYS A 205 12.37 -21.15 -11.55
N VAL A 206 11.63 -20.62 -10.56
CA VAL A 206 10.32 -21.17 -10.20
C VAL A 206 9.32 -20.98 -11.34
N VAL A 207 9.27 -19.79 -11.94
CA VAL A 207 8.38 -19.51 -13.07
C VAL A 207 8.74 -20.38 -14.28
N GLU A 208 10.02 -20.53 -14.60
CA GLU A 208 10.51 -21.43 -15.66
C GLU A 208 10.04 -22.88 -15.42
N LYS A 209 10.15 -23.40 -14.20
CA LYS A 209 9.63 -24.73 -13.85
C LYS A 209 8.11 -24.84 -14.03
N VAL A 210 7.36 -23.77 -13.73
CA VAL A 210 5.89 -23.74 -13.95
C VAL A 210 5.56 -23.75 -15.43
N VAL A 211 6.30 -22.99 -16.26
CA VAL A 211 6.13 -22.98 -17.73
C VAL A 211 6.49 -24.34 -18.33
N LEU A 212 7.55 -25.00 -17.85
CA LEU A 212 7.89 -26.36 -18.28
C LEU A 212 6.83 -27.38 -17.85
N LEU A 213 6.31 -27.26 -16.62
CA LEU A 213 5.25 -28.12 -16.12
C LEU A 213 3.97 -27.97 -16.96
N GLN A 214 3.61 -26.74 -17.35
CA GLN A 214 2.46 -26.46 -18.21
C GLN A 214 2.48 -27.26 -19.52
N LYS A 215 3.66 -27.46 -20.12
CA LYS A 215 3.82 -28.27 -21.34
C LYS A 215 3.47 -29.75 -21.11
N SER A 216 3.73 -30.26 -19.89
CA SER A 216 3.53 -31.66 -19.50
C SER A 216 2.20 -31.95 -18.78
N ARG A 217 1.59 -30.92 -18.18
CA ARG A 217 0.32 -30.96 -17.46
C ARG A 217 -0.36 -29.63 -17.75
N GLN A 218 -1.30 -29.61 -18.69
CA GLN A 218 -2.01 -28.40 -19.11
C GLN A 218 -2.75 -27.75 -17.91
N LEU A 219 -2.13 -26.77 -17.24
CA LEU A 219 -2.76 -25.96 -16.18
C LEU A 219 -3.74 -24.95 -16.82
N CYS A 220 -3.37 -24.41 -17.98
CA CYS A 220 -4.23 -23.64 -18.86
C CYS A 220 -4.51 -24.44 -20.14
N VAL A 221 -5.79 -24.68 -20.46
CA VAL A 221 -6.18 -25.44 -21.66
C VAL A 221 -6.19 -24.56 -22.92
N VAL A 222 -6.39 -23.24 -22.75
CA VAL A 222 -6.62 -22.31 -23.87
C VAL A 222 -5.34 -21.93 -24.60
N LYS A 223 -4.22 -21.82 -23.87
CA LYS A 223 -2.94 -21.35 -24.38
C LYS A 223 -1.81 -21.86 -23.50
N ASP A 224 -0.67 -22.18 -24.10
CA ASP A 224 0.59 -22.35 -23.37
C ASP A 224 1.01 -21.04 -22.71
N LEU A 225 1.19 -21.10 -21.39
CA LEU A 225 1.53 -19.93 -20.59
C LEU A 225 3.02 -19.61 -20.74
N SER A 226 3.31 -18.36 -21.09
CA SER A 226 4.66 -17.80 -20.98
C SER A 226 4.93 -17.25 -19.58
N GLU A 227 6.20 -16.98 -19.27
CA GLU A 227 6.61 -16.27 -18.06
C GLU A 227 5.90 -14.91 -17.97
N HIS A 228 5.81 -14.19 -19.11
CA HIS A 228 5.12 -12.91 -19.20
C HIS A 228 3.64 -13.02 -18.87
N ASP A 229 2.95 -14.06 -19.36
CA ASP A 229 1.54 -14.31 -19.03
C ASP A 229 1.33 -14.54 -17.52
N ILE A 230 2.21 -15.31 -16.87
CA ILE A 230 2.14 -15.57 -15.42
C ILE A 230 2.35 -14.28 -14.62
N ILE A 231 3.34 -13.47 -14.98
CA ILE A 231 3.62 -12.22 -14.27
C ILE A 231 2.52 -11.19 -14.49
N MET A 232 1.96 -11.10 -15.70
CA MET A 232 0.81 -10.22 -15.98
C MET A 232 -0.41 -10.58 -15.13
N ARG A 233 -0.65 -11.86 -14.86
CA ARG A 233 -1.73 -12.29 -13.94
C ARG A 233 -1.45 -11.86 -12.51
N ILE A 234 -0.23 -12.09 -12.02
CA ILE A 234 0.18 -11.70 -10.66
C ILE A 234 0.07 -10.19 -10.47
N MET A 235 0.43 -9.40 -11.49
CA MET A 235 0.50 -7.94 -11.42
C MET A 235 -0.66 -7.22 -12.09
N ARG A 236 -1.75 -7.92 -12.39
CA ARG A 236 -2.86 -7.40 -13.20
C ARG A 236 -3.34 -6.05 -12.68
N LYS A 237 -3.60 -5.94 -11.38
CA LYS A 237 -4.15 -4.73 -10.72
C LYS A 237 -3.09 -3.65 -10.57
N GLU A 238 -1.88 -4.05 -10.17
CA GLU A 238 -0.72 -3.19 -9.96
C GLU A 238 -0.31 -2.47 -11.24
N ASN A 239 -0.34 -3.15 -12.39
CA ASN A 239 0.00 -2.58 -13.68
C ASN A 239 -0.96 -1.44 -14.09
N TYR A 240 -2.25 -1.54 -13.75
CA TYR A 240 -3.18 -0.42 -13.95
C TYR A 240 -2.83 0.76 -13.04
N LEU A 241 -2.52 0.52 -11.76
CA LEU A 241 -2.13 1.59 -10.83
C LEU A 241 -0.83 2.29 -11.28
N ILE A 242 0.17 1.52 -11.73
CA ILE A 242 1.42 2.04 -12.29
C ILE A 242 1.13 2.92 -13.51
N GLY A 243 0.25 2.47 -14.42
CA GLY A 243 -0.18 3.22 -15.59
C GLY A 243 -0.89 4.53 -15.24
N MET A 244 -1.81 4.50 -14.27
CA MET A 244 -2.53 5.68 -13.79
C MET A 244 -1.58 6.73 -13.18
N VAL A 245 -0.56 6.29 -12.43
CA VAL A 245 0.48 7.18 -11.88
C VAL A 245 1.38 7.72 -12.98
N ASN A 246 1.82 6.88 -13.94
CA ASN A 246 2.68 7.29 -15.06
C ASN A 246 2.00 8.33 -15.97
N LYS A 247 0.68 8.23 -16.16
CA LYS A 247 -0.12 9.19 -16.93
C LYS A 247 -0.57 10.41 -16.13
N GLY A 248 -0.38 10.40 -14.80
CA GLY A 248 -0.77 11.52 -13.94
C GLY A 248 -2.28 11.65 -13.73
N ILE A 249 -3.03 10.55 -13.82
CA ILE A 249 -4.49 10.54 -13.61
C ILE A 249 -4.83 10.81 -12.14
N ILE A 250 -3.97 10.32 -11.24
CA ILE A 250 -4.04 10.53 -9.78
C ILE A 250 -3.31 11.84 -9.39
N ALA A 251 -3.24 12.82 -10.30
CA ALA A 251 -2.73 14.15 -10.00
C ALA A 251 -3.88 15.08 -9.62
N PHE A 252 -3.77 15.70 -8.45
CA PHE A 252 -4.82 16.51 -7.86
C PHE A 252 -4.37 17.97 -7.70
N PRO A 253 -5.27 18.96 -7.87
CA PRO A 253 -4.97 20.36 -7.58
C PRO A 253 -5.04 20.62 -6.07
N ILE A 254 -4.07 20.09 -5.33
CA ILE A 254 -3.97 20.18 -3.87
C ILE A 254 -2.88 21.19 -3.49
N PRO A 255 -3.01 21.92 -2.37
CA PRO A 255 -1.94 22.79 -1.87
C PRO A 255 -0.63 22.03 -1.61
N CYS A 256 0.51 22.65 -1.91
CA CYS A 256 1.82 22.02 -1.75
C CYS A 256 2.23 21.74 -0.29
N TRP A 257 1.55 22.34 0.69
CA TRP A 257 1.86 22.18 2.12
C TRP A 257 1.25 20.91 2.73
N LEU A 258 0.37 20.21 2.01
CA LEU A 258 -0.26 19.00 2.54
C LEU A 258 0.77 17.86 2.63
N PRO A 259 0.87 17.14 3.77
CA PRO A 259 1.77 15.98 3.89
C PRO A 259 1.47 14.93 2.83
N GLY A 260 2.52 14.38 2.20
CA GLY A 260 2.40 13.36 1.15
C GLY A 260 2.15 13.89 -0.27
N VAL A 261 2.29 15.21 -0.46
CA VAL A 261 2.29 15.81 -1.79
C VAL A 261 3.61 15.49 -2.50
N GLY A 262 3.51 14.80 -3.62
CA GLY A 262 4.62 14.40 -4.47
C GLY A 262 4.99 15.42 -5.55
N PRO A 263 5.76 14.98 -6.56
CA PRO A 263 6.24 15.87 -7.61
C PRO A 263 5.08 16.46 -8.43
N THR A 264 5.31 17.67 -8.95
CA THR A 264 4.35 18.33 -9.83
C THR A 264 4.26 17.61 -11.17
N VAL A 265 3.03 17.49 -11.68
CA VAL A 265 2.72 17.05 -13.03
C VAL A 265 2.08 18.22 -13.76
N SER A 266 2.58 18.54 -14.95
CA SER A 266 1.98 19.56 -15.80
C SER A 266 0.62 19.05 -16.31
N SER A 267 -0.46 19.56 -15.71
CA SER A 267 -1.81 19.28 -16.22
C SER A 267 -2.03 20.04 -17.52
N ARG A 268 -2.53 19.35 -18.55
CA ARG A 268 -2.90 19.97 -19.84
C ARG A 268 -4.13 20.87 -19.74
N ALA A 269 -5.00 20.63 -18.76
CA ALA A 269 -6.36 21.14 -18.86
C ALA A 269 -6.47 22.58 -18.35
N HIS A 270 -5.84 22.94 -17.24
CA HIS A 270 -5.91 24.28 -16.64
C HIS A 270 -4.51 24.61 -16.12
N GLY A 271 -4.02 25.84 -16.29
CA GLY A 271 -2.67 26.30 -15.87
C GLY A 271 -2.35 26.21 -14.37
N ARG A 272 -3.09 25.42 -13.59
CA ARG A 272 -2.82 25.08 -12.19
C ARG A 272 -1.91 23.85 -12.10
N LYS A 273 -0.83 24.00 -11.32
CA LYS A 273 0.07 22.88 -10.97
C LYS A 273 -0.75 21.81 -10.23
N SER A 274 -0.75 20.58 -10.75
CA SER A 274 -1.34 19.43 -10.08
C SER A 274 -0.22 18.60 -9.47
N PHE A 275 -0.47 18.03 -8.30
CA PHE A 275 0.51 17.23 -7.57
C PHE A 275 0.01 15.79 -7.46
N LEU A 276 0.95 14.84 -7.56
CA LEU A 276 0.66 13.43 -7.32
C LEU A 276 0.55 13.19 -5.82
N MET A 277 -0.45 12.44 -5.39
CA MET A 277 -0.63 12.08 -3.98
C MET A 277 -1.26 10.69 -3.90
N LEU A 278 -0.56 9.75 -3.29
CA LEU A 278 -1.04 8.39 -3.08
C LEU A 278 -0.68 7.87 -1.68
N PRO A 279 -1.38 8.36 -0.64
CA PRO A 279 -1.22 7.85 0.71
C PRO A 279 -1.62 6.37 0.77
N LYS A 280 -1.03 5.63 1.71
CA LYS A 280 -1.27 4.18 1.86
C LYS A 280 -2.74 3.81 2.06
N THR A 281 -3.45 4.60 2.87
CA THR A 281 -4.89 4.41 3.11
C THR A 281 -5.72 4.64 1.83
N LEU A 282 -5.29 5.59 1.00
CA LEU A 282 -5.92 5.84 -0.30
C LEU A 282 -5.64 4.70 -1.27
N GLU A 283 -4.40 4.21 -1.35
CA GLU A 283 -4.02 3.04 -2.15
C GLU A 283 -4.92 1.84 -1.83
N TRP A 284 -5.08 1.51 -0.55
CA TRP A 284 -5.96 0.43 -0.11
C TRP A 284 -7.41 0.66 -0.55
N THR A 285 -7.91 1.89 -0.41
CA THR A 285 -9.29 2.21 -0.77
C THR A 285 -9.52 2.17 -2.27
N LEU A 286 -8.56 2.61 -3.09
CA LEU A 286 -8.63 2.50 -4.55
C LEU A 286 -8.59 1.04 -4.99
N ASN A 287 -7.76 0.20 -4.36
CA ASN A 287 -7.74 -1.23 -4.63
C ASN A 287 -9.09 -1.89 -4.35
N TRP A 288 -9.70 -1.58 -3.21
CA TRP A 288 -11.03 -2.10 -2.86
C TRP A 288 -12.15 -1.57 -3.75
N CYS A 289 -12.18 -0.25 -3.98
CA CYS A 289 -13.29 0.44 -4.64
C CYS A 289 -13.24 0.36 -6.16
N ILE A 290 -12.06 0.20 -6.76
CA ILE A 290 -11.85 0.20 -8.20
C ILE A 290 -11.36 -1.17 -8.64
N PHE A 291 -10.14 -1.57 -8.26
CA PHE A 291 -9.48 -2.73 -8.87
C PHE A 291 -10.16 -4.07 -8.53
N GLN A 292 -10.54 -4.31 -7.28
CA GLN A 292 -11.26 -5.54 -6.91
C GLN A 292 -12.66 -5.62 -7.52
N SER A 293 -13.29 -4.48 -7.81
CA SER A 293 -14.63 -4.42 -8.41
C SER A 293 -14.63 -4.16 -9.91
N MET A 294 -13.47 -4.07 -10.54
CA MET A 294 -13.38 -3.89 -11.98
C MET A 294 -13.52 -5.23 -12.69
N PHE A 295 -12.93 -6.28 -12.13
CA PHE A 295 -12.86 -7.60 -12.74
C PHE A 295 -14.04 -8.49 -12.33
N ASP A 296 -14.50 -9.30 -13.28
CA ASP A 296 -15.40 -10.43 -13.04
C ASP A 296 -14.64 -11.71 -12.64
N SER A 297 -15.38 -12.76 -12.30
CA SER A 297 -14.82 -14.09 -11.99
C SER A 297 -13.98 -14.69 -13.13
N LYS A 298 -14.17 -14.20 -14.37
CA LYS A 298 -13.38 -14.58 -15.55
C LYS A 298 -12.20 -13.64 -15.84
N PHE A 299 -11.89 -12.71 -14.94
CA PHE A 299 -10.83 -11.70 -15.09
C PHE A 299 -10.98 -10.79 -16.32
N CYS A 300 -12.22 -10.59 -16.78
CA CYS A 300 -12.59 -9.55 -17.73
C CYS A 300 -13.07 -8.30 -16.98
N VAL A 301 -12.89 -7.13 -17.56
CA VAL A 301 -13.40 -5.87 -17.05
C VAL A 301 -14.91 -5.80 -17.27
N ARG A 302 -15.65 -5.53 -16.19
CA ARG A 302 -17.10 -5.33 -16.25
C ARG A 302 -17.47 -4.18 -17.16
N LYS A 303 -18.22 -4.47 -18.23
CA LYS A 303 -18.78 -3.42 -19.09
C LYS A 303 -19.71 -2.49 -18.32
N ASP A 304 -20.50 -3.03 -17.39
CA ASP A 304 -21.39 -2.25 -16.51
C ASP A 304 -20.63 -1.28 -15.61
N PHE A 305 -19.42 -1.66 -15.19
CA PHE A 305 -18.55 -0.79 -14.38
C PHE A 305 -18.04 0.41 -15.19
N LEU A 306 -17.75 0.20 -16.48
CA LEU A 306 -17.28 1.27 -17.37
C LEU A 306 -18.41 2.23 -17.76
N THR A 307 -19.63 1.73 -17.96
CA THR A 307 -20.78 2.54 -18.41
C THR A 307 -21.45 3.33 -17.30
N SER A 308 -21.26 2.97 -16.02
CA SER A 308 -21.95 3.57 -14.88
C SER A 308 -21.04 4.39 -13.93
N PRO A 309 -20.50 5.56 -14.37
CA PRO A 309 -19.62 6.38 -13.54
C PRO A 309 -20.28 6.90 -12.26
N SER A 310 -21.61 7.06 -12.26
CA SER A 310 -22.38 7.54 -11.10
C SER A 310 -22.36 6.54 -9.94
N VAL A 311 -22.37 5.23 -10.22
CA VAL A 311 -22.35 4.18 -9.20
C VAL A 311 -21.00 4.18 -8.49
N LEU A 312 -19.90 4.25 -9.25
CA LEU A 312 -18.55 4.32 -8.70
C LEU A 312 -18.35 5.60 -7.86
N LYS A 313 -18.86 6.75 -8.32
CA LYS A 313 -18.83 8.00 -7.54
C LYS A 313 -19.57 7.87 -6.21
N LYS A 314 -20.80 7.34 -6.23
CA LYS A 314 -21.60 7.12 -5.01
C LYS A 314 -20.88 6.19 -4.04
N ARG A 315 -20.28 5.10 -4.54
CA ARG A 315 -19.50 4.16 -3.72
C ARG A 315 -18.28 4.82 -3.08
N LEU A 316 -17.50 5.59 -3.83
CA LEU A 316 -16.34 6.31 -3.31
C LEU A 316 -16.73 7.31 -2.23
N VAL A 317 -17.80 8.08 -2.44
CA VAL A 317 -18.32 9.05 -1.46
C VAL A 317 -18.83 8.33 -0.22
N PHE A 318 -19.58 7.23 -0.36
CA PHE A 318 -20.08 6.44 0.77
C PHE A 318 -18.93 5.88 1.62
N VAL A 319 -17.92 5.28 0.98
CA VAL A 319 -16.73 4.78 1.68
C VAL A 319 -15.97 5.93 2.34
N GLY A 320 -15.84 7.07 1.68
CA GLY A 320 -15.23 8.28 2.26
C GLY A 320 -15.96 8.78 3.51
N ILE A 321 -17.29 8.80 3.50
CA ILE A 321 -18.11 9.18 4.66
C ILE A 321 -17.93 8.18 5.81
N ALA A 322 -17.97 6.87 5.52
CA ALA A 322 -17.74 5.84 6.52
C ALA A 322 -16.34 5.97 7.16
N MET A 323 -15.31 6.18 6.34
CA MET A 323 -13.93 6.40 6.81
C MET A 323 -13.78 7.67 7.64
N LEU A 324 -14.52 8.75 7.31
CA LEU A 324 -14.49 9.99 8.10
C LEU A 324 -15.00 9.73 9.52
N PHE A 325 -16.11 9.00 9.67
CA PHE A 325 -16.65 8.64 10.99
C PHE A 325 -15.75 7.67 11.76
N LEU A 326 -15.07 6.74 11.09
CA LEU A 326 -14.13 5.81 11.72
C LEU A 326 -12.76 6.42 12.02
N SER A 327 -12.38 7.52 11.37
CA SER A 327 -11.05 8.15 11.49
C SER A 327 -10.57 8.44 12.92
N PRO A 328 -11.37 9.03 13.85
CA PRO A 328 -10.91 9.30 15.21
C PRO A 328 -10.62 8.01 15.99
N ILE A 329 -11.27 6.90 15.65
CA ILE A 329 -11.07 5.60 16.28
C ILE A 329 -9.84 4.91 15.69
N LEU A 330 -9.69 4.95 14.36
CA LEU A 330 -8.61 4.29 13.63
C LEU A 330 -7.24 4.90 13.88
N VAL A 331 -7.15 6.20 14.22
CA VAL A 331 -5.85 6.88 14.44
C VAL A 331 -5.13 6.40 15.70
N ILE A 332 -5.84 5.87 16.69
CA ILE A 332 -5.23 5.41 17.97
C ILE A 332 -4.25 4.26 17.71
N PHE A 333 -4.62 3.30 16.86
CA PHE A 333 -3.77 2.14 16.57
C PHE A 333 -2.38 2.52 16.02
N PRO A 334 -2.25 3.27 14.90
CA PRO A 334 -0.94 3.66 14.38
C PRO A 334 -0.20 4.60 15.33
N LEU A 335 -0.89 5.42 16.13
CA LEU A 335 -0.26 6.25 17.16
C LEU A 335 0.47 5.40 18.21
N VAL A 336 -0.23 4.45 18.80
CA VAL A 336 0.35 3.54 19.80
C VAL A 336 1.41 2.65 19.16
N TYR A 337 1.19 2.19 17.93
CA TYR A 337 2.16 1.38 17.21
C TYR A 337 3.47 2.15 16.96
N MET A 338 3.35 3.39 16.50
CA MET A 338 4.50 4.27 16.23
C MET A 338 5.27 4.52 17.53
N PHE A 339 4.57 4.81 18.63
CA PHE A 339 5.21 4.97 19.93
C PHE A 339 5.94 3.71 20.37
N LEU A 340 5.29 2.54 20.38
CA LEU A 340 5.91 1.29 20.83
C LEU A 340 7.06 0.84 19.93
N ARG A 341 6.91 0.97 18.61
CA ARG A 341 7.92 0.55 17.65
C ARG A 341 9.15 1.46 17.67
N HIS A 342 8.94 2.77 17.75
CA HIS A 342 10.03 3.73 17.64
C HIS A 342 10.58 4.19 18.99
N ALA A 343 9.91 3.96 20.12
CA ALA A 343 10.45 4.31 21.44
C ALA A 343 11.85 3.70 21.67
N GLU A 344 12.02 2.42 21.32
CA GLU A 344 13.32 1.74 21.37
C GLU A 344 14.34 2.38 20.41
N GLU A 345 13.92 2.64 19.17
CA GLU A 345 14.78 3.20 18.12
C GLU A 345 15.23 4.63 18.45
N PHE A 346 14.35 5.47 19.02
CA PHE A 346 14.67 6.82 19.49
C PHE A 346 15.64 6.81 20.67
N TYR A 347 15.49 5.84 21.58
CA TYR A 347 16.35 5.72 22.75
C TYR A 347 17.76 5.27 22.37
N ASN A 348 17.89 4.21 21.55
CA ASN A 348 19.18 3.62 21.23
C ASN A 348 19.93 4.40 20.13
N HIS A 349 19.22 4.93 19.14
CA HIS A 349 19.83 5.58 17.97
C HIS A 349 19.02 6.82 17.56
N PRO A 350 19.26 8.00 18.15
CA PRO A 350 18.52 9.21 17.79
C PRO A 350 18.70 9.63 16.33
N SER A 351 19.76 9.15 15.66
CA SER A 351 19.99 9.32 14.21
C SER A 351 19.05 8.50 13.32
N THR A 352 18.37 7.49 13.87
CA THR A 352 17.36 6.70 13.15
C THR A 352 16.13 7.54 12.83
N ALA A 353 15.79 8.52 13.68
CA ALA A 353 14.72 9.48 13.42
C ALA A 353 15.01 10.35 12.18
N SER A 354 16.28 10.69 11.98
CA SER A 354 16.80 11.41 10.81
C SER A 354 17.11 10.50 9.62
N SER A 355 16.87 9.18 9.72
CA SER A 355 16.99 8.29 8.57
C SER A 355 15.99 8.67 7.49
N ARG A 356 16.31 8.34 6.24
CA ARG A 356 15.45 8.59 5.09
C ARG A 356 14.98 7.28 4.49
N ARG A 357 13.73 7.27 4.03
CA ARG A 357 13.08 6.14 3.35
C ARG A 357 12.27 6.62 2.17
N TRP A 358 12.06 5.72 1.21
CA TRP A 358 11.22 5.97 0.05
C TRP A 358 9.75 6.13 0.47
N SER A 359 9.08 7.17 -0.05
CA SER A 359 7.66 7.44 0.20
C SER A 359 6.76 6.40 -0.48
N ASN A 360 5.52 6.25 -0.01
CA ASN A 360 4.58 5.32 -0.64
C ASN A 360 4.27 5.68 -2.10
N LEU A 361 4.20 6.97 -2.42
CA LEU A 361 4.03 7.43 -3.79
C LEU A 361 5.25 7.07 -4.67
N SER A 362 6.47 7.21 -4.15
CA SER A 362 7.68 6.88 -4.90
C SER A 362 7.71 5.42 -5.33
N ARG A 363 7.14 4.51 -4.52
CA ARG A 363 6.98 3.09 -4.89
C ARG A 363 6.30 2.93 -6.24
N TRP A 364 5.17 3.60 -6.47
CA TRP A 364 4.42 3.48 -7.72
C TRP A 364 5.02 4.27 -8.89
N ILE A 365 5.73 5.37 -8.60
CA ILE A 365 6.46 6.14 -9.62
C ILE A 365 7.64 5.32 -10.17
N LEU A 366 8.41 4.69 -9.28
CA LEU A 366 9.67 4.02 -9.61
C LEU A 366 9.49 2.55 -10.02
N ARG A 367 8.41 1.89 -9.60
CA ARG A 367 8.11 0.50 -9.94
C ARG A 367 7.79 0.34 -11.43
N GLU A 368 8.40 -0.63 -12.07
CA GLU A 368 8.24 -0.93 -13.49
C GLU A 368 7.02 -1.83 -13.77
N TYR A 369 6.56 -1.85 -15.03
CA TYR A 369 5.49 -2.76 -15.43
C TYR A 369 5.99 -4.21 -15.33
N ASN A 370 5.14 -5.11 -14.83
CA ASN A 370 5.51 -6.52 -14.59
C ASN A 370 6.71 -6.72 -13.64
N GLU A 371 7.06 -5.72 -12.81
CA GLU A 371 8.06 -5.86 -11.75
C GLU A 371 7.42 -6.30 -10.41
N VAL A 372 7.62 -7.58 -10.07
CA VAL A 372 7.07 -8.14 -8.83
C VAL A 372 7.72 -7.51 -7.59
N GLU A 373 6.98 -7.49 -6.47
CA GLU A 373 7.30 -6.67 -5.30
C GLU A 373 8.69 -6.91 -4.69
N HIS A 374 9.15 -8.16 -4.62
CA HIS A 374 10.47 -8.45 -4.03
C HIS A 374 11.64 -7.91 -4.87
N PHE A 375 11.52 -7.89 -6.20
CA PHE A 375 12.56 -7.31 -7.08
C PHE A 375 12.61 -5.79 -6.92
N PHE A 376 11.43 -5.17 -6.92
CA PHE A 376 11.31 -3.74 -6.64
C PHE A 376 11.96 -3.39 -5.29
N ARG A 377 11.62 -4.12 -4.23
CA ARG A 377 12.18 -3.88 -2.89
C ARG A 377 13.70 -4.05 -2.86
N HIS A 378 14.22 -5.09 -3.51
CA HIS A 378 15.67 -5.30 -3.61
C HIS A 378 16.37 -4.11 -4.29
N ARG A 379 15.84 -3.65 -5.43
CA ARG A 379 16.36 -2.49 -6.17
C ARG A 379 16.33 -1.21 -5.33
N MET A 380 15.23 -0.95 -4.64
CA MET A 380 15.07 0.24 -3.80
C MET A 380 15.95 0.21 -2.54
N ASN A 381 16.15 -0.96 -1.93
CA ASN A 381 17.05 -1.11 -0.79
C ASN A 381 18.49 -0.79 -1.19
N ASN A 382 18.97 -1.30 -2.32
CA ASN A 382 20.31 -0.99 -2.84
C ASN A 382 20.46 0.50 -3.17
N CYS A 383 19.40 1.13 -3.68
CA CYS A 383 19.39 2.54 -4.06
C CYS A 383 19.35 3.50 -2.87
N THR A 384 18.94 3.02 -1.69
CA THR A 384 18.82 3.85 -0.49
C THR A 384 20.18 4.45 -0.10
N VAL A 385 21.27 3.67 -0.19
CA VAL A 385 22.63 4.15 0.11
C VAL A 385 23.08 5.21 -0.90
N GLN A 386 22.87 4.97 -2.19
CA GLN A 386 23.25 5.93 -3.24
C GLN A 386 22.44 7.23 -3.15
N SER A 387 21.17 7.13 -2.79
CA SER A 387 20.27 8.28 -2.61
C SER A 387 20.67 9.13 -1.40
N LEU A 388 21.12 8.49 -0.33
CA LEU A 388 21.71 9.19 0.82
C LEU A 388 22.99 9.92 0.42
N ASN A 389 23.86 9.28 -0.38
CA ASN A 389 25.09 9.91 -0.86
C ASN A 389 24.79 11.14 -1.73
N TYR A 390 23.82 11.06 -2.64
CA TYR A 390 23.38 12.23 -3.43
C TYR A 390 22.90 13.39 -2.55
N LEU A 391 22.07 13.12 -1.54
CA LEU A 391 21.57 14.18 -0.65
C LEU A 391 22.64 14.78 0.26
N LYS A 392 23.67 14.01 0.63
CA LYS A 392 24.82 14.52 1.39
C LYS A 392 25.62 15.56 0.59
N GLN A 393 25.55 15.54 -0.74
CA GLN A 393 26.17 16.56 -1.62
C GLN A 393 25.55 17.96 -1.47
N PHE A 394 24.46 18.10 -0.71
CA PHE A 394 23.81 19.37 -0.43
C PHE A 394 23.95 19.75 1.07
N PRO A 395 25.16 20.09 1.53
CA PRO A 395 25.36 20.47 2.92
C PRO A 395 24.71 21.82 3.21
N THR A 396 24.09 21.93 4.39
CA THR A 396 23.58 23.19 4.94
C THR A 396 24.55 23.70 6.02
N PRO A 397 25.54 24.55 5.68
CA PRO A 397 26.62 24.93 6.60
C PRO A 397 26.10 25.64 7.87
N LEU A 398 25.02 26.41 7.76
CA LEU A 398 24.38 27.07 8.90
C LEU A 398 23.96 26.08 9.99
N ILE A 399 23.37 24.94 9.62
CA ILE A 399 22.93 23.92 10.57
C ILE A 399 24.15 23.29 11.27
N SER A 400 25.24 23.05 10.54
CA SER A 400 26.48 22.51 11.10
C SER A 400 27.13 23.47 12.11
N ILE A 401 27.20 24.77 11.78
CA ILE A 401 27.76 25.80 12.68
C ILE A 401 26.95 25.87 13.99
N ILE A 402 25.62 25.92 13.89
CA ILE A 402 24.74 25.96 15.06
C ILE A 402 24.88 24.67 15.89
N ALA A 403 24.92 23.51 15.24
CA ALA A 403 25.06 22.22 15.92
C ALA A 403 26.39 22.09 16.68
N LYS A 404 27.49 22.62 16.12
CA LYS A 404 28.79 22.68 16.81
C LYS A 404 28.72 23.53 18.08
N PHE A 405 28.10 24.71 18.00
CA PHE A 405 27.92 25.58 19.16
C PHE A 405 27.06 24.93 20.25
N ILE A 406 25.91 24.35 19.88
CA ILE A 406 25.03 23.64 20.83
C ILE A 406 25.76 22.46 21.47
N SER A 407 26.45 21.64 20.68
CA SER A 407 27.25 20.51 21.20
C SER A 407 28.32 20.97 22.19
N PHE A 408 28.97 22.12 21.95
CA PHE A 408 29.98 22.67 22.85
C PHE A 408 29.37 23.09 24.19
N ILE A 409 28.29 23.87 24.18
CA ILE A 409 27.63 24.37 25.40
C ILE A 409 27.07 23.21 26.23
N PHE A 410 26.22 22.37 25.66
CA PHE A 410 25.57 21.29 26.40
C PHE A 410 26.53 20.15 26.75
N GLY A 411 27.53 19.89 25.90
CA GLY A 411 28.58 18.92 26.18
C GLY A 411 29.49 19.37 27.33
N GLY A 412 29.82 20.66 27.39
CA GLY A 412 30.57 21.25 28.50
C GLY A 412 29.80 21.17 29.82
N LEU A 413 28.53 21.58 29.83
CA LEU A 413 27.67 21.52 31.03
C LEU A 413 27.49 20.08 31.54
N ALA A 414 27.19 19.13 30.64
CA ALA A 414 27.08 17.73 31.01
C ALA A 414 28.41 17.16 31.54
N GLY A 415 29.54 17.54 30.93
CA GLY A 415 30.88 17.15 31.40
C GLY A 415 31.18 17.66 32.80
N ILE A 416 30.83 18.91 33.11
CA ILE A 416 30.98 19.49 34.45
C ILE A 416 30.16 18.70 35.47
N PHE A 417 28.90 18.38 35.17
CA PHE A 417 28.05 17.59 36.08
C PHE A 417 28.54 16.16 36.29
N ILE A 418 29.12 15.54 35.27
CA ILE A 418 29.76 14.22 35.39
C ILE A 418 30.97 14.31 36.33
N ILE A 419 31.81 15.34 36.20
CA ILE A 419 32.96 15.57 37.11
C ILE A 419 32.49 15.79 38.55
N LEU A 420 31.43 16.59 38.75
CA LEU A 420 30.80 16.77 40.07
C LEU A 420 30.27 15.44 40.63
N GLY A 421 29.67 14.59 39.80
CA GLY A 421 29.23 13.25 40.18
C GLY A 421 30.37 12.34 40.62
N PHE A 422 31.54 12.43 39.97
CA PHE A 422 32.74 11.70 40.41
C PHE A 422 33.30 12.20 41.74
N LEU A 423 33.13 13.49 42.06
CA LEU A 423 33.56 14.07 43.34
C LEU A 423 32.64 13.68 44.51
N GLY A 424 31.39 13.33 44.23
CA GLY A 424 30.46 12.78 45.22
C GLY A 424 29.13 12.36 44.60
N GLU A 425 28.75 11.10 44.81
CA GLU A 425 27.47 10.55 44.29
C GLU A 425 26.26 11.31 44.83
N SER A 426 26.32 11.79 46.06
CA SER A 426 25.26 12.59 46.71
C SER A 426 25.02 13.95 46.06
N ILE A 427 26.00 14.50 45.33
CA ILE A 427 25.85 15.78 44.61
C ILE A 427 24.97 15.60 43.37
N LEU A 428 25.02 14.42 42.74
CA LEU A 428 24.24 14.11 41.54
C LEU A 428 22.74 13.90 41.84
N GLU A 429 22.45 13.46 43.07
CA GLU A 429 21.09 13.38 43.63
C GLU A 429 20.56 14.73 44.11
N GLY A 430 21.43 15.73 44.27
CA GLY A 430 21.07 17.08 44.69
C GLY A 430 20.00 17.70 43.79
N HIS A 431 19.01 18.34 44.43
CA HIS A 431 17.92 19.03 43.74
C HIS A 431 18.30 20.47 43.40
N VAL A 432 18.18 20.82 42.11
CA VAL A 432 18.37 22.17 41.58
C VAL A 432 17.15 22.50 40.73
N PHE A 433 16.50 23.63 40.97
CA PHE A 433 15.28 24.07 40.25
C PHE A 433 14.17 22.99 40.11
N GLY A 434 13.99 22.16 41.15
CA GLY A 434 12.91 21.15 41.20
C GLY A 434 13.16 19.87 40.39
N ARG A 435 14.41 19.61 39.95
CA ARG A 435 14.84 18.32 39.38
C ARG A 435 16.20 17.92 39.95
N ASN A 436 16.53 16.63 39.90
CA ASN A 436 17.86 16.16 40.28
C ASN A 436 18.91 16.53 39.22
N LEU A 437 20.15 16.76 39.66
CA LEU A 437 21.26 17.08 38.76
C LEU A 437 21.46 15.99 37.70
N PHE A 438 21.22 14.73 38.06
CA PHE A 438 21.19 13.59 37.13
C PHE A 438 20.28 13.82 35.92
N TRP A 439 19.06 14.34 36.11
CA TRP A 439 18.14 14.60 35.00
C TRP A 439 18.70 15.63 34.03
N TYR A 440 19.32 16.70 34.53
CA TYR A 440 19.98 17.69 33.69
C TYR A 440 21.18 17.10 32.95
N THR A 441 21.99 16.25 33.60
CA THR A 441 23.10 15.55 32.95
C THR A 441 22.63 14.70 31.78
N VAL A 442 21.56 13.92 31.96
CA VAL A 442 20.99 13.08 30.90
C VAL A 442 20.43 13.94 29.77
N VAL A 443 19.70 15.00 30.08
CA VAL A 443 19.12 15.89 29.06
C VAL A 443 20.20 16.62 28.27
N PHE A 444 21.16 17.25 28.94
CA PHE A 444 22.27 17.96 28.28
C PHE A 444 23.19 17.00 27.51
N GLY A 445 23.47 15.82 28.06
CA GLY A 445 24.21 14.76 27.35
C GLY A 445 23.49 14.29 26.08
N THR A 446 22.16 14.13 26.14
CA THR A 446 21.34 13.77 24.97
C THR A 446 21.36 14.87 23.92
N ILE A 447 21.18 16.14 24.31
CA ILE A 447 21.24 17.27 23.37
C ILE A 447 22.63 17.36 22.71
N ALA A 448 23.69 17.19 23.49
CA ALA A 448 25.06 17.23 22.99
C ALA A 448 25.34 16.10 21.99
N THR A 449 24.95 14.86 22.30
CA THR A 449 25.16 13.70 21.42
C THR A 449 24.37 13.82 20.11
N VAL A 450 23.12 14.29 20.17
CA VAL A 450 22.32 14.56 18.97
C VAL A 450 22.95 15.66 18.13
N SER A 451 23.37 16.77 18.75
CA SER A 451 23.97 17.90 18.05
C SER A 451 25.28 17.50 17.34
N ARG A 452 26.13 16.68 17.98
CA ARG A 452 27.36 16.15 17.34
C ARG A 452 27.06 15.35 16.08
N LYS A 453 25.98 14.56 16.07
CA LYS A 453 25.59 13.76 14.90
C LYS A 453 25.06 14.59 13.73
N VAL A 454 24.63 15.83 13.97
CA VAL A 454 24.14 16.75 12.93
C VAL A 454 25.29 17.50 12.24
N VAL A 455 26.48 17.54 12.86
CA VAL A 455 27.67 18.16 12.26
C VAL A 455 28.06 17.38 11.01
N ALA A 456 28.03 18.03 9.86
CA ALA A 456 28.40 17.43 8.58
C ALA A 456 29.91 17.18 8.50
N ASP A 457 30.31 16.06 7.88
CA ASP A 457 31.71 15.75 7.60
C ASP A 457 32.31 16.78 6.62
N GLU A 458 33.40 17.41 7.01
CA GLU A 458 34.00 18.56 6.30
C GLU A 458 34.74 18.19 4.99
N LEU A 459 34.88 16.90 4.66
CA LEU A 459 35.75 16.40 3.58
C LEU A 459 35.02 15.62 2.47
N GLN A 460 33.79 16.00 2.10
CA GLN A 460 33.11 15.36 0.96
C GLN A 460 33.44 16.06 -0.36
N VAL A 461 33.92 15.28 -1.33
CA VAL A 461 34.09 15.72 -2.72
C VAL A 461 32.70 15.93 -3.33
N ILE A 462 32.39 17.17 -3.68
CA ILE A 462 31.10 17.57 -4.25
C ILE A 462 31.04 17.13 -5.72
N ASP A 463 30.29 16.05 -5.97
CA ASP A 463 29.92 15.60 -7.32
C ASP A 463 28.45 15.13 -7.32
N PRO A 464 27.49 16.07 -7.44
CA PRO A 464 26.06 15.74 -7.47
C PRO A 464 25.64 15.05 -8.78
N GLU A 465 26.34 15.28 -9.89
CA GLU A 465 26.04 14.68 -11.19
C GLU A 465 26.39 13.20 -11.19
N GLY A 466 27.62 12.85 -10.75
CA GLY A 466 28.04 11.47 -10.58
C GLY A 466 27.15 10.73 -9.57
N ALA A 467 26.86 11.33 -8.42
CA ALA A 467 25.99 10.72 -7.42
C ALA A 467 24.56 10.48 -7.94
N MET A 468 23.98 11.44 -8.68
CA MET A 468 22.66 11.27 -9.32
C MET A 468 22.70 10.16 -10.38
N SER A 469 23.78 10.02 -11.14
CA SER A 469 23.91 8.96 -12.14
C SER A 469 23.81 7.56 -11.52
N LEU A 470 24.44 7.34 -10.36
CA LEU A 470 24.38 6.09 -9.59
C LEU A 470 22.96 5.84 -9.05
N VAL A 471 22.26 6.88 -8.62
CA VAL A 471 20.85 6.78 -8.19
C VAL A 471 19.94 6.41 -9.37
N VAL A 472 20.13 7.05 -10.53
CA VAL A 472 19.34 6.79 -11.75
C VAL A 472 19.58 5.38 -12.27
N GLN A 473 20.80 4.85 -12.16
CA GLN A 473 21.14 3.50 -12.57
C GLN A 473 20.27 2.44 -11.87
N GLN A 474 19.85 2.68 -10.63
CA GLN A 474 19.01 1.74 -9.88
C GLN A 474 17.53 2.14 -9.86
N THR A 475 17.20 3.44 -9.82
CA THR A 475 15.79 3.88 -9.84
C THR A 475 15.15 3.81 -11.22
N HIS A 476 15.95 3.84 -12.28
CA HIS A 476 15.54 3.96 -13.69
C HIS A 476 14.68 5.21 -13.98
N TYR A 477 14.69 6.19 -13.07
CA TYR A 477 13.81 7.36 -13.12
C TYR A 477 14.61 8.65 -13.17
N MET A 478 14.52 9.36 -14.31
CA MET A 478 15.17 10.65 -14.51
C MET A 478 14.27 11.57 -15.35
N PRO A 479 13.40 12.38 -14.69
CA PRO A 479 12.56 13.36 -15.35
C PRO A 479 13.37 14.31 -16.23
N LYS A 480 12.81 14.71 -17.38
CA LYS A 480 13.47 15.66 -18.31
C LYS A 480 13.90 16.97 -17.65
N ARG A 481 13.17 17.43 -16.62
CA ARG A 481 13.46 18.65 -15.86
C ARG A 481 14.68 18.57 -14.94
N TRP A 482 15.15 17.36 -14.62
CA TRP A 482 16.33 17.16 -13.77
C TRP A 482 17.63 17.14 -14.57
N ARG A 483 17.56 16.78 -15.86
CA ARG A 483 18.73 16.63 -16.72
C ARG A 483 19.45 17.97 -16.91
N GLY A 484 20.74 18.01 -16.62
CA GLY A 484 21.58 19.21 -16.67
C GLY A 484 21.29 20.22 -15.57
N ARG A 485 20.55 19.82 -14.52
CA ARG A 485 20.22 20.62 -13.34
C ARG A 485 20.33 19.80 -12.06
N GLU A 486 21.16 18.76 -12.06
CA GLU A 486 21.31 17.77 -10.99
C GLU A 486 21.75 18.41 -9.66
N SER A 487 22.56 19.47 -9.74
CA SER A 487 23.04 20.29 -8.60
C SER A 487 22.04 21.36 -8.14
N SER A 488 20.87 21.48 -8.79
CA SER A 488 19.90 22.52 -8.47
C SER A 488 19.07 22.17 -7.24
N GLU A 489 18.82 23.18 -6.40
CA GLU A 489 17.89 23.14 -5.27
C GLU A 489 16.48 22.68 -5.66
N LEU A 490 16.05 22.95 -6.91
CA LEU A 490 14.77 22.49 -7.41
C LEU A 490 14.73 20.96 -7.53
N VAL A 491 15.80 20.35 -8.04
CA VAL A 491 15.92 18.90 -8.16
C VAL A 491 16.03 18.27 -6.79
N ARG A 492 16.83 18.87 -5.88
CA ARG A 492 16.91 18.43 -4.48
C ARG A 492 15.53 18.37 -3.83
N LYS A 493 14.76 19.47 -3.86
CA LYS A 493 13.42 19.52 -3.27
C LYS A 493 12.46 18.48 -3.86
N GLU A 494 12.45 18.31 -5.18
CA GLU A 494 11.61 17.29 -5.80
C GLU A 494 12.05 15.86 -5.42
N PHE A 495 13.35 15.60 -5.37
CA PHE A 495 13.90 14.32 -4.93
C PHE A 495 13.55 14.03 -3.47
N GLU A 496 13.60 15.03 -2.59
CA GLU A 496 13.19 14.90 -1.18
C GLU A 496 11.72 14.53 -1.02
N THR A 497 10.83 14.89 -1.96
CA THR A 497 9.43 14.42 -1.93
C THR A 497 9.32 12.90 -2.18
N LEU A 498 10.26 12.32 -2.93
CA LEU A 498 10.32 10.89 -3.21
C LEU A 498 11.05 10.14 -2.07
N PHE A 499 12.17 10.68 -1.62
CA PHE A 499 13.03 10.11 -0.59
C PHE A 499 13.03 10.99 0.67
N GLN A 500 12.01 10.74 1.50
CA GLN A 500 11.64 11.56 2.64
C GLN A 500 12.30 11.07 3.94
N TYR A 501 12.31 11.91 4.97
CA TYR A 501 12.65 11.47 6.33
C TYR A 501 11.63 10.46 6.84
N THR A 502 12.09 9.45 7.57
CA THR A 502 11.25 8.40 8.15
C THR A 502 10.11 9.00 8.98
N ILE A 503 10.40 10.02 9.81
CA ILE A 503 9.38 10.69 10.62
C ILE A 503 8.33 11.42 9.77
N THR A 504 8.73 12.01 8.63
CA THR A 504 7.80 12.67 7.70
C THR A 504 6.86 11.66 7.07
N VAL A 505 7.37 10.50 6.66
CA VAL A 505 6.52 9.43 6.10
C VAL A 505 5.58 8.86 7.17
N LEU A 506 6.02 8.73 8.43
CA LEU A 506 5.14 8.28 9.52
C LEU A 506 4.02 9.29 9.77
N LEU A 507 4.34 10.58 9.81
CA LEU A 507 3.34 11.65 9.91
C LEU A 507 2.40 11.68 8.70
N GLU A 508 2.90 11.42 7.49
CA GLU A 508 2.10 11.26 6.28
C GLU A 508 1.13 10.06 6.41
N GLU A 509 1.61 8.91 6.91
CA GLU A 509 0.77 7.73 7.14
C GLU A 509 -0.35 8.03 8.15
N MET A 510 -0.06 8.78 9.23
CA MET A 510 -1.09 9.20 10.19
C MET A 510 -2.06 10.22 9.61
N ALA A 511 -1.55 11.26 8.94
CA ALA A 511 -2.37 12.27 8.28
C ALA A 511 -3.25 11.66 7.19
N SER A 512 -2.81 10.56 6.56
CA SER A 512 -3.57 9.85 5.52
C SER A 512 -4.94 9.37 6.00
N ILE A 513 -5.12 9.08 7.29
CA ILE A 513 -6.40 8.62 7.86
C ILE A 513 -7.46 9.72 7.76
N PHE A 514 -7.05 10.98 7.87
CA PHE A 514 -7.93 12.15 7.75
C PHE A 514 -7.97 12.73 6.33
N ILE A 515 -6.85 12.68 5.60
CA ILE A 515 -6.79 13.21 4.23
C ILE A 515 -7.54 12.31 3.25
N THR A 516 -7.46 10.99 3.39
CA THR A 516 -8.12 10.03 2.48
C THR A 516 -9.64 10.23 2.39
N PRO A 517 -10.43 10.33 3.48
CA PRO A 517 -11.86 10.58 3.37
C PRO A 517 -12.17 11.91 2.68
N TYR A 518 -11.39 12.97 2.93
CA TYR A 518 -11.53 14.24 2.20
C TYR A 518 -11.31 14.05 0.68
N LEU A 519 -10.25 13.32 0.28
CA LEU A 519 -9.98 13.03 -1.12
C LEU A 519 -11.10 12.21 -1.78
N LEU A 520 -11.63 11.21 -1.07
CA LEU A 520 -12.69 10.32 -1.58
C LEU A 520 -14.04 11.02 -1.71
N ILE A 521 -14.34 12.00 -0.86
CA ILE A 521 -15.62 12.74 -0.91
C ILE A 521 -15.56 13.85 -1.97
N PHE A 522 -14.47 14.62 -2.01
CA PHE A 522 -14.46 15.90 -2.76
C PHE A 522 -13.59 15.92 -4.02
N VAL A 523 -12.54 15.10 -4.09
CA VAL A 523 -11.50 15.22 -5.13
C VAL A 523 -11.58 14.09 -6.15
N ILE A 524 -11.53 12.84 -5.71
CA ILE A 524 -11.51 11.65 -6.57
C ILE A 524 -12.81 11.48 -7.36
N PRO A 525 -14.03 11.72 -6.81
CA PRO A 525 -15.27 11.61 -7.57
C PRO A 525 -15.32 12.52 -8.81
N LYS A 526 -14.59 13.64 -8.79
CA LYS A 526 -14.46 14.55 -9.95
C LYS A 526 -13.57 13.96 -11.05
N ARG A 527 -12.62 13.10 -10.69
CA ARG A 527 -11.67 12.41 -11.59
C ARG A 527 -12.12 11.02 -12.02
N THR A 528 -13.21 10.49 -11.49
CA THR A 528 -13.70 9.13 -11.83
C THR A 528 -13.90 8.92 -13.32
N ASN A 529 -14.36 9.94 -14.06
CA ASN A 529 -14.53 9.83 -15.51
C ASN A 529 -13.18 9.65 -16.24
N ASP A 530 -12.13 10.37 -15.80
CA ASP A 530 -10.78 10.24 -16.35
C ASP A 530 -10.18 8.85 -16.05
N ILE A 531 -10.46 8.32 -14.85
CA ILE A 531 -10.05 6.97 -14.44
C ILE A 531 -10.72 5.91 -15.31
N LEU A 532 -12.04 5.98 -15.48
CA LEU A 532 -12.78 5.01 -16.29
C LEU A 532 -12.40 5.09 -17.77
N ARG A 533 -12.16 6.30 -18.30
CA ARG A 533 -11.63 6.48 -19.65
C ARG A 533 -10.29 5.80 -19.82
N PHE A 534 -9.37 6.00 -18.88
CA PHE A 534 -8.07 5.33 -18.92
C PHE A 534 -8.20 3.80 -18.88
N ILE A 535 -9.04 3.26 -18.00
CA ILE A 535 -9.26 1.81 -17.95
C ILE A 535 -9.77 1.32 -19.30
N SER A 536 -10.82 1.95 -19.85
CA SER A 536 -11.38 1.57 -21.15
C SER A 536 -10.37 1.68 -22.30
N GLU A 537 -9.52 2.71 -22.31
CA GLU A 537 -8.55 2.93 -23.38
C GLU A 537 -7.33 2.01 -23.27
N PHE A 538 -6.89 1.70 -22.05
CA PHE A 538 -5.66 0.93 -21.78
C PHE A 538 -5.92 -0.52 -21.38
N THR A 539 -7.14 -1.03 -21.56
CA THR A 539 -7.43 -2.47 -21.43
C THR A 539 -7.33 -3.17 -22.79
N VAL A 540 -6.64 -4.30 -22.82
CA VAL A 540 -6.57 -5.21 -23.98
C VAL A 540 -6.86 -6.63 -23.49
N TYR A 541 -7.68 -7.34 -24.24
CA TYR A 541 -7.95 -8.75 -24.00
C TYR A 541 -6.85 -9.62 -24.62
N VAL A 542 -6.30 -10.55 -23.83
CA VAL A 542 -5.29 -11.51 -24.28
C VAL A 542 -5.83 -12.92 -24.11
N ASP A 543 -5.72 -13.73 -25.16
CA ASP A 543 -6.22 -15.10 -25.15
C ASP A 543 -5.58 -15.94 -24.05
N GLY A 544 -6.42 -16.65 -23.30
CA GLY A 544 -6.03 -17.42 -22.12
C GLY A 544 -5.83 -16.57 -20.86
N VAL A 545 -5.37 -15.33 -20.94
CA VAL A 545 -5.07 -14.45 -19.78
C VAL A 545 -6.26 -13.59 -19.35
N GLY A 546 -7.06 -13.07 -20.29
CA GLY A 546 -8.14 -12.13 -20.01
C GLY A 546 -7.72 -10.66 -20.16
N ASP A 547 -8.40 -9.75 -19.47
CA ASP A 547 -8.19 -8.31 -19.66
C ASP A 547 -6.99 -7.78 -18.85
N VAL A 548 -5.99 -7.25 -19.55
CA VAL A 548 -4.74 -6.74 -18.98
C VAL A 548 -4.47 -5.31 -19.41
N CYS A 549 -3.59 -4.63 -18.67
CA CYS A 549 -3.15 -3.30 -19.03
C CYS A 549 -2.28 -3.35 -20.30
N SER A 550 -2.61 -2.54 -21.30
CA SER A 550 -1.92 -2.51 -22.59
C SER A 550 -0.45 -2.11 -22.47
N LEU A 551 -0.11 -1.29 -21.47
CA LEU A 551 1.27 -0.88 -21.19
C LEU A 551 2.13 -2.02 -20.62
N SER A 552 1.51 -3.03 -19.99
CA SER A 552 2.22 -4.21 -19.50
C SER A 552 2.41 -5.29 -20.56
N LEU A 553 1.78 -5.16 -21.73
CA LEU A 553 2.02 -6.07 -22.87
C LEU A 553 3.28 -5.74 -23.66
N PHE A 554 3.88 -4.58 -23.41
CA PHE A 554 5.02 -4.05 -24.18
C PHE A 554 4.67 -3.81 -25.67
N ASP A 555 3.44 -3.38 -25.96
CA ASP A 555 3.00 -3.05 -27.32
C ASP A 555 3.57 -1.71 -27.81
N PHE A 556 4.64 -1.79 -28.60
CA PHE A 556 5.29 -0.62 -29.20
C PHE A 556 4.47 0.06 -30.28
N ARG A 557 3.59 -0.67 -30.99
CA ARG A 557 2.74 -0.08 -32.03
C ARG A 557 1.77 0.91 -31.43
N ARG A 558 1.20 0.57 -30.27
CA ARG A 558 0.21 1.42 -29.58
C ARG A 558 0.81 2.42 -28.61
N HIS A 559 1.92 2.09 -27.95
CA HIS A 559 2.45 2.89 -26.83
C HIS A 559 3.91 3.34 -26.96
N GLY A 560 4.58 3.02 -28.07
CA GLY A 560 5.99 3.29 -28.30
C GLY A 560 6.36 4.78 -28.26
N ASN A 561 7.57 5.07 -27.79
CA ASN A 561 8.17 6.39 -27.78
C ASN A 561 9.55 6.38 -28.45
N ARG A 562 9.66 7.03 -29.61
CA ARG A 562 10.89 7.00 -30.42
C ARG A 562 12.11 7.59 -29.70
N ASN A 563 11.90 8.52 -28.77
CA ASN A 563 12.98 9.13 -27.98
C ASN A 563 13.66 8.15 -27.00
N TYR A 564 13.05 6.98 -26.77
CA TYR A 564 13.54 5.95 -25.85
C TYR A 564 13.83 4.63 -26.59
N GLY A 565 14.01 4.68 -27.91
CA GLY A 565 14.41 3.52 -28.72
C GLY A 565 13.28 2.68 -29.29
N SER A 566 12.01 3.13 -29.21
CA SER A 566 10.92 2.44 -29.89
C SER A 566 10.98 2.64 -31.42
N PRO A 567 10.69 1.60 -32.23
CA PRO A 567 10.63 1.72 -33.69
C PRO A 567 9.49 2.64 -34.17
N LEU A 568 8.41 2.73 -33.40
CA LEU A 568 7.21 3.50 -33.73
C LEU A 568 6.98 4.60 -32.68
N ASP A 569 6.43 5.74 -33.09
CA ASP A 569 6.05 6.81 -32.17
C ASP A 569 4.53 6.89 -32.08
N ALA A 570 3.99 6.54 -30.92
CA ALA A 570 2.57 6.61 -30.65
C ALA A 570 2.14 8.04 -30.27
N ALA A 571 0.84 8.32 -30.43
CA ALA A 571 0.25 9.59 -30.04
C ALA A 571 0.56 9.92 -28.57
N ARG A 572 0.81 11.20 -28.26
CA ARG A 572 1.28 11.64 -26.94
C ARG A 572 0.39 11.23 -25.76
N ASP A 573 -0.90 11.05 -26.02
CA ASP A 573 -1.90 10.67 -25.00
C ASP A 573 -1.90 9.18 -24.70
N VAL A 574 -1.56 8.37 -25.71
CA VAL A 574 -1.54 6.91 -25.61
C VAL A 574 -0.14 6.42 -25.24
N ARG A 575 0.94 7.06 -25.70
CA ARG A 575 2.33 6.65 -25.45
C ARG A 575 2.77 6.62 -23.99
N SER A 576 3.67 5.72 -23.64
CA SER A 576 4.30 5.63 -22.32
C SER A 576 5.06 6.92 -21.94
N SER A 577 4.80 7.47 -20.73
CA SER A 577 5.54 8.65 -20.25
C SER A 577 6.95 8.27 -19.79
N GLN A 578 7.94 9.07 -20.16
CA GLN A 578 9.36 8.91 -19.79
C GLN A 578 10.00 7.56 -20.20
N GLY A 579 9.43 6.89 -21.20
CA GLY A 579 9.95 5.61 -21.70
C GLY A 579 9.80 4.46 -20.70
N LYS A 580 8.79 4.52 -19.82
CA LYS A 580 8.64 3.55 -18.72
C LYS A 580 8.40 2.14 -19.23
N MET A 581 7.54 1.97 -20.23
CA MET A 581 7.29 0.69 -20.90
C MET A 581 8.57 0.09 -21.48
N GLU A 582 9.35 0.89 -22.19
CA GLU A 582 10.60 0.48 -22.85
C GLU A 582 11.65 0.03 -21.83
N LYS A 583 11.81 0.76 -20.74
CA LYS A 583 12.67 0.35 -19.61
C LYS A 583 12.19 -0.92 -18.93
N SER A 584 10.87 -1.02 -18.72
CA SER A 584 10.25 -2.19 -18.09
C SER A 584 10.46 -3.45 -18.94
N LEU A 585 10.41 -3.35 -20.27
CA LEU A 585 10.74 -4.47 -21.16
C LEU A 585 12.19 -4.93 -20.96
N LEU A 586 13.14 -3.99 -20.96
CA LEU A 586 14.57 -4.32 -20.78
C LEU A 586 14.82 -4.99 -19.42
N SER A 587 14.23 -4.47 -18.35
CA SER A 587 14.36 -5.09 -17.02
C SER A 587 13.65 -6.43 -16.92
N PHE A 588 12.51 -6.60 -17.62
CA PHE A 588 11.81 -7.88 -17.67
C PHE A 588 12.64 -8.93 -18.39
N GLN A 589 13.18 -8.60 -19.57
CA GLN A 589 14.03 -9.48 -20.36
C GLN A 589 15.34 -9.84 -19.64
N SER A 590 15.94 -8.90 -18.90
CA SER A 590 17.14 -9.20 -18.10
C SER A 590 16.85 -10.15 -16.93
N THR A 591 15.61 -10.17 -16.44
CA THR A 591 15.20 -11.02 -15.30
C THR A 591 14.74 -12.41 -15.76
N TYR A 592 14.00 -12.47 -16.87
CA TYR A 592 13.41 -13.67 -17.44
C TYR A 592 14.10 -13.99 -18.77
N THR A 593 15.29 -14.58 -18.71
CA THR A 593 16.13 -14.83 -19.90
C THR A 593 15.58 -15.90 -20.84
N SER A 594 14.69 -16.78 -20.35
CA SER A 594 14.01 -17.80 -21.16
C SER A 594 12.82 -17.24 -21.95
N TRP A 595 12.37 -16.04 -21.62
CA TRP A 595 11.24 -15.42 -22.28
C TRP A 595 11.67 -14.78 -23.60
N GLU A 596 11.01 -15.18 -24.67
CA GLU A 596 11.15 -14.57 -25.99
C GLU A 596 9.97 -13.62 -26.25
N PRO A 597 10.22 -12.36 -26.66
CA PRO A 597 9.14 -11.45 -26.98
C PRO A 597 8.40 -11.93 -28.23
N SER A 598 7.07 -12.08 -28.14
CA SER A 598 6.22 -12.25 -29.31
C SER A 598 6.38 -11.03 -30.22
N GLN A 599 6.56 -11.24 -31.54
CA GLN A 599 6.81 -10.22 -32.58
C GLN A 599 6.55 -8.76 -32.13
N ILE A 600 7.65 -8.06 -31.81
CA ILE A 600 7.71 -6.66 -31.33
C ILE A 600 7.20 -5.67 -32.39
#